data_AF-A0A7L5AB89-F1
#
_entry.id   AF-A0A7L5AB89-F1
#
_cell.length_a   1.000
_cell.length_b   1.000
_cell.length_c   1.000
_cell.angle_alpha   90.00
_cell.angle_beta   90.00
_cell.angle_gamma   90.00
#
_symmetry.space_group_name_H-M   'P 1'
#
loop_
_entity.id
_entity.type
_entity.pdbx_description
1 polymer ?
#
loop_
_entity_poly.entity_id
_entity_poly.type
_entity_poly.pdbx_seq_one_letter_code
_entity_poly.pdbx_strand_id
1 'polypeptide(L)'
;MRLSPRCVILSVEDSVTSPEPGSLRLKALLPIALLLASSGSPARAAAQAVSAQPSAAATLNDEPITPPSVVYPEEAKKARIQGVVVLEINVSAKGEVIGVRAVSGPEPLRQAAVDAYRHAAYRPLLTDGKPTPAIITTSVNFNLKELPPDTDQKIDAAFEPLHARCQTLSAQNSADAVAACQEALAMANRFSPRFETGVHATAYNDLVLALIAAKRKPEASQLGEEAVSRFVDLNPDVMHHSPAAATAFITRAEIRSLTNNLRGAEKDCLAAEEIIRSLLQNEAEVDKSANYRQQLRETMLLRAAVLDEQHKTSQAKKLREQARYI
;
A
#
# COMPACT_ATOMS: atom_id res chain seq x y z
N MET A 1 -16.21 -23.43 30.33
CA MET A 1 -16.42 -22.01 30.72
C MET A 1 -16.55 -21.17 29.46
N ARG A 2 -17.10 -19.95 29.48
CA ARG A 2 -17.07 -19.09 28.27
C ARG A 2 -15.69 -18.46 28.13
N LEU A 3 -15.04 -18.66 26.99
CA LEU A 3 -13.83 -17.94 26.62
C LEU A 3 -14.15 -16.44 26.55
N SER A 4 -13.41 -15.64 27.31
CA SER A 4 -13.57 -14.17 27.34
C SER A 4 -12.82 -13.57 26.14
N PRO A 5 -13.43 -12.68 25.35
CA PRO A 5 -12.76 -12.03 24.23
C PRO A 5 -11.80 -10.96 24.76
N ARG A 6 -10.55 -11.35 25.02
CA ARG A 6 -9.42 -10.46 25.31
C ARG A 6 -8.12 -11.01 24.71
N CYS A 7 -8.07 -11.01 23.38
CA CYS A 7 -6.84 -10.76 22.64
C CYS A 7 -7.02 -9.37 22.01
N VAL A 8 -6.52 -8.35 22.71
CA VAL A 8 -6.48 -6.97 22.21
C VAL A 8 -5.01 -6.68 21.95
N ILE A 9 -4.60 -6.78 20.69
CA ILE A 9 -3.28 -6.32 20.27
C ILE A 9 -3.31 -4.79 20.29
N LEU A 10 -2.35 -4.19 20.98
CA LEU A 10 -2.06 -2.77 20.87
C LEU A 10 -1.25 -2.57 19.58
N SER A 11 -1.83 -1.88 18.59
CA SER A 11 -1.04 -1.40 17.45
C SER A 11 0.00 -0.40 17.94
N VAL A 12 1.24 -0.55 17.46
CA VAL A 12 2.33 0.39 17.71
C VAL A 12 2.25 1.50 16.67
N GLU A 13 2.09 2.75 17.11
CA GLU A 13 2.18 3.93 16.23
C GLU A 13 3.66 4.28 16.00
N ASP A 14 4.11 4.27 14.74
CA ASP A 14 5.48 4.64 14.38
C ASP A 14 5.72 6.15 14.59
N SER A 15 6.70 6.47 15.44
CA SER A 15 7.01 7.84 15.85
C SER A 15 7.90 8.56 14.83
N VAL A 16 7.31 9.21 13.83
CA VAL A 16 8.06 10.04 12.87
C VAL A 16 8.04 11.52 13.28
N THR A 17 9.17 11.98 13.84
CA THR A 17 9.41 13.39 14.16
C THR A 17 9.75 14.20 12.91
N SER A 18 8.93 15.22 12.61
CA SER A 18 9.17 16.17 11.52
C SER A 18 9.96 17.40 12.00
N PRO A 19 11.04 17.83 11.31
CA PRO A 19 11.72 19.10 11.57
C PRO A 19 11.14 20.24 10.69
N GLU A 20 10.71 21.34 11.31
CA GLU A 20 10.32 22.56 10.58
C GLU A 20 11.54 23.33 10.02
N PRO A 21 11.49 23.85 8.78
CA PRO A 21 12.43 24.85 8.29
C PRO A 21 11.96 26.29 8.62
N GLY A 22 12.85 27.06 9.24
CA GLY A 22 12.54 28.38 9.79
C GLY A 22 12.17 29.47 8.77
N SER A 23 11.32 30.38 9.22
CA SER A 23 10.95 31.59 8.46
C SER A 23 12.09 32.61 8.35
N LEU A 24 12.38 33.09 7.14
CA LEU A 24 13.10 34.35 6.93
C LEU A 24 12.29 35.29 6.01
N ARG A 25 12.02 36.50 6.50
CA ARG A 25 11.34 37.55 5.74
C ARG A 25 12.35 38.36 4.95
N LEU A 26 11.99 38.73 3.72
CA LEU A 26 12.62 39.87 3.04
C LEU A 26 11.56 40.74 2.38
N LYS A 27 11.49 42.01 2.77
CA LYS A 27 10.64 43.04 2.14
C LYS A 27 11.50 43.96 1.29
N ALA A 28 11.05 44.16 0.06
CA ALA A 28 11.22 45.29 -0.86
C ALA A 28 12.30 46.37 -0.58
N LEU A 29 13.00 46.79 -1.65
CA LEU A 29 12.80 48.13 -2.25
C LEU A 29 13.50 48.26 -3.63
N LEU A 30 12.83 48.95 -4.55
CA LEU A 30 13.32 49.56 -5.80
C LEU A 30 13.61 51.08 -5.48
N PRO A 31 13.96 52.03 -6.40
CA PRO A 31 13.93 52.03 -7.88
C PRO A 31 15.05 52.86 -8.64
N ILE A 32 14.82 53.11 -9.96
CA ILE A 32 15.24 54.25 -10.83
C ILE A 32 16.66 54.33 -11.46
N ALA A 33 16.74 54.14 -12.79
CA ALA A 33 17.18 55.12 -13.84
C ALA A 33 17.23 54.39 -15.23
N LEU A 34 16.65 54.81 -16.38
CA LEU A 34 16.47 56.12 -17.04
C LEU A 34 17.80 56.61 -17.70
N LEU A 35 17.94 56.89 -19.02
CA LEU A 35 17.03 57.02 -20.18
C LEU A 35 17.83 56.90 -21.54
N LEU A 36 17.27 56.34 -22.64
CA LEU A 36 17.16 56.97 -24.00
C LEU A 36 16.79 56.02 -25.16
N ALA A 37 16.28 56.60 -26.26
CA ALA A 37 15.62 55.92 -27.39
C ALA A 37 16.39 56.01 -28.72
N SER A 38 15.99 55.22 -29.72
CA SER A 38 15.84 55.70 -31.10
C SER A 38 14.94 54.78 -31.95
N SER A 39 14.41 55.36 -33.03
CA SER A 39 13.30 54.88 -33.86
C SER A 39 13.69 54.02 -35.05
N GLY A 40 12.84 53.07 -35.44
CA GLY A 40 12.97 52.35 -36.71
C GLY A 40 11.80 51.40 -37.01
N SER A 41 10.86 51.84 -37.85
CA SER A 41 9.82 51.01 -38.49
C SER A 41 9.83 51.37 -39.99
N PRO A 42 9.56 50.42 -40.91
CA PRO A 42 8.18 49.99 -41.13
C PRO A 42 7.99 48.49 -41.39
N ALA A 43 6.71 48.10 -41.40
CA ALA A 43 6.26 46.74 -41.66
C ALA A 43 6.52 46.25 -43.08
N ARG A 44 6.68 44.93 -43.23
CA ARG A 44 6.34 44.21 -44.47
C ARG A 44 5.58 42.94 -44.13
N ALA A 45 4.27 42.98 -44.35
CA ALA A 45 3.46 41.77 -44.33
C ALA A 45 3.79 40.91 -45.57
N ALA A 46 4.07 39.64 -45.34
CA ALA A 46 4.10 38.61 -46.37
C ALA A 46 3.62 37.31 -45.74
N ALA A 47 2.32 37.03 -45.88
CA ALA A 47 1.78 35.72 -45.56
C ALA A 47 2.27 34.73 -46.63
N GLN A 48 3.00 33.69 -46.22
CA GLN A 48 3.26 32.53 -47.07
C GLN A 48 2.96 31.24 -46.33
N ALA A 49 1.97 30.54 -46.91
CA ALA A 49 1.68 29.11 -46.92
C ALA A 49 2.20 28.20 -45.79
N VAL A 50 1.25 27.43 -45.25
CA VAL A 50 1.48 26.20 -44.50
C VAL A 50 2.49 25.29 -45.22
N SER A 51 3.63 25.03 -44.57
CA SER A 51 4.55 23.95 -44.92
C SER A 51 4.62 22.97 -43.75
N ALA A 52 3.74 21.96 -43.80
CA ALA A 52 3.76 20.85 -42.85
C ALA A 52 4.68 19.75 -43.39
N GLN A 53 5.95 19.73 -42.99
CA GLN A 53 6.82 18.56 -43.11
C GLN A 53 7.64 18.35 -41.82
N PRO A 54 7.99 17.10 -41.48
CA PRO A 54 8.24 16.70 -40.11
C PRO A 54 9.64 17.10 -39.62
N SER A 55 9.70 18.01 -38.64
CA SER A 55 10.92 18.28 -37.89
C SER A 55 11.16 17.14 -36.89
N ALA A 56 12.21 16.36 -37.17
CA ALA A 56 12.89 15.40 -36.31
C ALA A 56 12.17 14.96 -35.01
N ALA A 57 11.75 13.70 -34.97
CA ALA A 57 11.53 12.98 -33.72
C ALA A 57 12.89 12.78 -33.01
N ALA A 58 13.35 13.81 -32.31
CA ALA A 58 14.46 13.72 -31.39
C ALA A 58 13.99 12.92 -30.17
N THR A 59 14.31 11.63 -30.13
CA THR A 59 14.06 10.75 -28.97
C THR A 59 14.92 11.21 -27.78
N LEU A 60 14.45 12.26 -27.12
CA LEU A 60 15.00 12.76 -25.88
C LEU A 60 14.36 11.94 -24.75
N ASN A 61 15.18 11.07 -24.16
CA ASN A 61 14.87 10.44 -22.88
C ASN A 61 15.08 11.48 -21.75
N ASP A 62 14.38 12.62 -21.84
CA ASP A 62 14.37 13.60 -20.75
C ASP A 62 13.35 13.16 -19.71
N GLU A 63 13.76 13.16 -18.44
CA GLU A 63 12.93 12.69 -17.33
C GLU A 63 12.08 13.86 -16.83
N PRO A 64 10.77 13.67 -16.56
CA PRO A 64 9.92 14.75 -16.07
C PRO A 64 10.43 15.30 -14.74
N ILE A 65 10.25 16.61 -14.53
CA ILE A 65 10.73 17.37 -13.35
C ILE A 65 10.22 16.77 -12.03
N THR A 66 9.05 16.14 -12.07
CA THR A 66 8.49 15.33 -10.99
C THR A 66 8.07 13.97 -11.56
N PRO A 67 8.42 12.85 -10.90
CA PRO A 67 7.96 11.52 -11.31
C PRO A 67 6.43 11.46 -11.38
N PRO A 68 5.84 11.02 -12.51
CA PRO A 68 4.39 10.90 -12.64
C PRO A 68 3.87 9.71 -11.83
N SER A 69 2.79 9.93 -11.08
CA SER A 69 2.20 8.92 -10.21
C SER A 69 1.36 7.92 -11.02
N VAL A 70 1.96 6.79 -11.37
CA VAL A 70 1.30 5.71 -12.12
C VAL A 70 0.46 4.83 -11.19
N VAL A 71 -0.85 4.83 -11.40
CA VAL A 71 -1.80 3.98 -10.67
C VAL A 71 -2.08 2.71 -11.46
N TYR A 72 -2.03 1.54 -10.83
CA TYR A 72 -2.33 0.26 -11.48
C TYR A 72 -3.85 0.03 -11.53
N PRO A 73 -4.46 -0.26 -12.70
CA PRO A 73 -5.88 -0.58 -12.78
C PRO A 73 -6.23 -1.85 -12.01
N GLU A 74 -7.29 -1.80 -11.19
CA GLU A 74 -7.70 -2.93 -10.34
C GLU A 74 -8.14 -4.16 -11.14
N GLU A 75 -8.75 -3.96 -12.31
CA GLU A 75 -9.16 -5.01 -13.24
C GLU A 75 -7.93 -5.72 -13.81
N ALA A 76 -6.90 -4.95 -14.20
CA ALA A 76 -5.63 -5.49 -14.68
C ALA A 76 -4.84 -6.19 -13.57
N LYS A 77 -4.86 -5.65 -12.33
CA LYS A 77 -4.27 -6.25 -11.13
C LYS A 77 -4.88 -7.61 -10.81
N LYS A 78 -6.23 -7.70 -10.80
CA LYS A 78 -6.99 -8.95 -10.61
C LYS A 78 -6.73 -9.97 -11.73
N ALA A 79 -6.68 -9.52 -12.98
CA ALA A 79 -6.37 -10.36 -14.14
C ALA A 79 -4.87 -10.67 -14.31
N ARG A 80 -4.00 -10.22 -13.38
CA ARG A 80 -2.53 -10.36 -13.41
C ARG A 80 -1.87 -9.83 -14.71
N ILE A 81 -2.47 -8.84 -15.36
CA ILE A 81 -2.01 -8.28 -16.65
C ILE A 81 -0.85 -7.31 -16.40
N GLN A 82 0.35 -7.68 -16.85
CA GLN A 82 1.60 -6.91 -16.73
C GLN A 82 2.15 -6.47 -18.08
N GLY A 83 3.03 -5.47 -18.10
CA GLY A 83 3.82 -5.14 -19.29
C GLY A 83 4.28 -3.69 -19.36
N VAL A 84 5.06 -3.38 -20.39
CA VAL A 84 5.51 -2.01 -20.67
C VAL A 84 4.50 -1.31 -21.58
N VAL A 85 4.06 -0.11 -21.20
CA VAL A 85 3.29 0.81 -22.04
C VAL A 85 4.23 1.89 -22.55
N VAL A 86 4.36 2.01 -23.88
CA VAL A 86 5.13 3.11 -24.49
C VAL A 86 4.18 4.27 -24.76
N LEU A 87 4.53 5.46 -24.27
CA LEU A 87 3.80 6.70 -24.47
C LEU A 87 4.54 7.61 -25.44
N GLU A 88 3.78 8.34 -26.25
CA GLU A 88 4.22 9.53 -26.97
C GLU A 88 3.59 10.75 -26.30
N ILE A 89 4.42 11.75 -25.98
CA ILE A 89 4.07 12.92 -25.20
C ILE A 89 4.46 14.16 -25.99
N ASN A 90 3.49 15.02 -26.27
CA ASN A 90 3.70 16.31 -26.91
C ASN A 90 3.90 17.36 -25.82
N VAL A 91 5.04 18.07 -25.86
CA VAL A 91 5.44 19.06 -24.88
C VAL A 91 5.54 20.44 -25.53
N SER A 92 4.98 21.47 -24.88
CA SER A 92 5.03 22.85 -25.33
C SER A 92 6.45 23.43 -25.21
N ALA A 93 6.70 24.55 -25.90
CA ALA A 93 7.95 25.30 -25.74
C ALA A 93 8.22 25.78 -24.29
N LYS A 94 7.25 25.69 -23.37
CA LYS A 94 7.40 26.00 -21.94
C LYS A 94 7.67 24.78 -21.06
N GLY A 95 7.73 23.57 -21.63
CA GLY A 95 7.84 22.32 -20.85
C GLY A 95 6.50 21.75 -20.34
N GLU A 96 5.37 22.32 -20.76
CA GLU A 96 4.03 21.84 -20.36
C GLU A 96 3.59 20.69 -21.27
N VAL A 97 3.03 19.60 -20.72
CA VAL A 97 2.42 18.54 -21.53
C VAL A 97 1.12 19.04 -22.16
N ILE A 98 1.05 18.98 -23.49
CA ILE A 98 -0.11 19.40 -24.31
C ILE A 98 -0.83 18.23 -24.99
N GLY A 99 -0.27 17.02 -24.91
CA GLY A 99 -0.92 15.80 -25.36
C GLY A 99 -0.15 14.55 -24.95
N VAL A 100 -0.87 13.46 -24.68
CA VAL A 100 -0.30 12.15 -24.33
C VAL A 100 -1.10 11.07 -25.03
N ARG A 101 -0.43 10.09 -25.64
CA ARG A 101 -1.07 8.89 -26.20
C ARG A 101 -0.22 7.65 -25.96
N ALA A 102 -0.87 6.50 -25.73
CA ALA A 102 -0.19 5.22 -25.75
C ALA A 102 0.07 4.75 -27.19
N VAL A 103 1.31 4.40 -27.48
CA VAL A 103 1.78 3.87 -28.77
C VAL A 103 1.74 2.34 -28.77
N SER A 104 2.07 1.71 -27.64
CA SER A 104 2.07 0.24 -27.49
C SER A 104 1.85 -0.18 -26.03
N GLY A 105 1.82 -1.49 -25.78
CA GLY A 105 1.60 -2.11 -24.47
C GLY A 105 0.20 -2.71 -24.28
N PRO A 106 -0.07 -3.42 -23.17
CA PRO A 106 -1.34 -4.09 -22.92
C PRO A 106 -2.49 -3.08 -22.78
N GLU A 107 -3.60 -3.32 -23.48
CA GLU A 107 -4.70 -2.36 -23.60
C GLU A 107 -5.28 -1.89 -22.25
N PRO A 108 -5.54 -2.77 -21.25
CA PRO A 108 -6.07 -2.35 -19.95
C PRO A 108 -5.16 -1.42 -19.14
N LEU A 109 -3.86 -1.33 -19.49
CA LEU A 109 -2.87 -0.50 -18.79
C LEU A 109 -2.64 0.87 -19.45
N ARG A 110 -3.08 1.04 -20.71
CA ARG A 110 -2.76 2.23 -21.53
C ARG A 110 -3.34 3.51 -20.94
N GLN A 111 -4.58 3.47 -20.49
CA GLN A 111 -5.26 4.67 -20.00
C GLN A 111 -4.61 5.20 -18.71
N ALA A 112 -4.27 4.31 -17.78
CA ALA A 112 -3.55 4.68 -16.55
C ALA A 112 -2.17 5.30 -16.82
N ALA A 113 -1.43 4.78 -17.81
CA ALA A 113 -0.17 5.37 -18.24
C ALA A 113 -0.37 6.78 -18.83
N VAL A 114 -1.38 6.95 -19.69
CA VAL A 114 -1.73 8.26 -20.28
C VAL A 114 -2.07 9.27 -19.19
N ASP A 115 -2.93 8.90 -18.23
CA ASP A 115 -3.44 9.81 -17.19
C ASP A 115 -2.34 10.23 -16.20
N ALA A 116 -1.40 9.35 -15.88
CA ALA A 116 -0.23 9.67 -15.05
C ALA A 116 0.64 10.79 -15.65
N TYR A 117 0.79 10.84 -16.98
CA TYR A 117 1.64 11.83 -17.66
C TYR A 117 0.91 13.11 -18.10
N ARG A 118 -0.43 13.18 -18.01
CA ARG A 118 -1.19 14.40 -18.41
C ARG A 118 -0.75 15.68 -17.69
N HIS A 119 -0.31 15.54 -16.45
CA HIS A 119 0.09 16.66 -15.58
C HIS A 119 1.61 16.69 -15.33
N ALA A 120 2.39 15.91 -16.08
CA ALA A 120 3.84 15.96 -16.00
C ALA A 120 4.37 17.30 -16.54
N ALA A 121 5.47 17.76 -15.98
CA ALA A 121 6.20 18.94 -16.44
C ALA A 121 7.63 18.53 -16.85
N TYR A 122 8.10 19.06 -17.96
CA TYR A 122 9.43 18.82 -18.52
C TYR A 122 10.25 20.10 -18.51
N ARG A 123 11.57 19.98 -18.64
CA ARG A 123 12.40 21.17 -18.86
C ARG A 123 12.12 21.72 -20.26
N PRO A 124 12.03 23.06 -20.45
CA PRO A 124 11.89 23.63 -21.78
C PRO A 124 13.04 23.20 -22.70
N LEU A 125 12.73 22.49 -23.78
CA LEU A 125 13.75 22.08 -24.73
C LEU A 125 14.27 23.29 -25.51
N LEU A 126 15.58 23.50 -25.51
CA LEU A 126 16.22 24.58 -26.24
C LEU A 126 16.85 24.06 -27.54
N THR A 127 16.49 24.67 -28.67
CA THR A 127 17.15 24.47 -29.97
C THR A 127 17.71 25.82 -30.41
N ASP A 128 19.02 25.89 -30.68
CA ASP A 128 19.75 27.14 -30.95
C ASP A 128 19.49 28.25 -29.89
N GLY A 129 19.39 27.83 -28.62
CA GLY A 129 19.10 28.71 -27.48
C GLY A 129 17.63 29.18 -27.38
N LYS A 130 16.72 28.68 -28.22
CA LYS A 130 15.31 29.07 -28.23
C LYS A 130 14.40 27.94 -27.74
N PRO A 131 13.44 28.22 -26.84
CA PRO A 131 12.48 27.20 -26.41
C PRO A 131 11.61 26.70 -27.56
N THR A 132 11.59 25.38 -27.76
CA THR A 132 11.01 24.70 -28.93
C THR A 132 10.10 23.55 -28.47
N PRO A 133 8.91 23.34 -29.06
CA PRO A 133 8.07 22.20 -28.73
C PRO A 133 8.75 20.87 -29.08
N ALA A 134 8.44 19.81 -28.34
CA ALA A 134 9.08 18.50 -28.48
C ALA A 134 8.06 17.35 -28.46
N ILE A 135 8.46 16.22 -29.06
CA ILE A 135 7.77 14.94 -28.93
C ILE A 135 8.70 14.00 -28.15
N ILE A 136 8.27 13.58 -26.97
CA ILE A 136 9.01 12.69 -26.07
C ILE A 136 8.38 11.30 -26.14
N THR A 137 9.23 10.28 -26.29
CA THR A 137 8.82 8.87 -26.17
C THR A 137 9.30 8.35 -24.83
N THR A 138 8.41 7.82 -24.00
CA THR A 138 8.74 7.26 -22.68
C THR A 138 8.08 5.90 -22.47
N SER A 139 8.58 5.12 -21.51
CA SER A 139 8.11 3.76 -21.23
C SER A 139 7.70 3.62 -19.76
N VAL A 140 6.48 3.15 -19.54
CA VAL A 140 5.92 2.89 -18.20
C VAL A 140 5.88 1.39 -17.97
N ASN A 141 6.64 0.89 -17.00
CA ASN A 141 6.69 -0.53 -16.66
C ASN A 141 5.63 -0.89 -15.61
N PHE A 142 4.55 -1.57 -16.01
CA PHE A 142 3.56 -2.12 -15.08
C PHE A 142 3.99 -3.50 -14.61
N ASN A 143 4.79 -3.50 -13.55
CA ASN A 143 5.21 -4.71 -12.87
C ASN A 143 4.43 -4.85 -11.56
N LEU A 144 3.73 -5.97 -11.33
CA LEU A 144 3.05 -6.25 -10.06
C LEU A 144 4.01 -6.34 -8.87
N LYS A 145 5.31 -6.47 -9.16
CA LYS A 145 6.37 -6.28 -8.17
C LYS A 145 6.66 -4.78 -7.99
N GLU A 146 6.93 -4.01 -9.04
CA GLU A 146 7.42 -2.62 -8.97
C GLU A 146 6.31 -1.55 -9.01
N LEU A 147 5.29 -1.71 -8.17
CA LEU A 147 4.32 -0.64 -7.97
C LEU A 147 4.97 0.58 -7.30
N PRO A 148 4.64 1.83 -7.71
CA PRO A 148 5.30 3.01 -7.18
C PRO A 148 5.00 3.24 -5.69
N PRO A 149 6.02 3.53 -4.85
CA PRO A 149 5.84 3.74 -3.41
C PRO A 149 4.85 4.88 -3.08
N ASP A 150 4.77 5.89 -3.95
CA ASP A 150 3.81 7.00 -3.86
C ASP A 150 2.33 6.56 -3.91
N THR A 151 2.03 5.37 -4.43
CA THR A 151 0.66 4.82 -4.42
C THR A 151 0.37 4.15 -3.08
N ASP A 152 1.31 3.35 -2.58
CA ASP A 152 1.16 2.66 -1.28
C ASP A 152 1.16 3.66 -0.12
N GLN A 153 2.01 4.70 -0.13
CA GLN A 153 1.97 5.78 0.86
C GLN A 153 0.62 6.52 0.90
N LYS A 154 -0.05 6.70 -0.25
CA LYS A 154 -1.39 7.31 -0.30
C LYS A 154 -2.48 6.37 0.21
N ILE A 155 -2.32 5.06 0.01
CA ILE A 155 -3.24 4.05 0.54
C ILE A 155 -3.06 3.92 2.05
N ASP A 156 -1.82 3.99 2.55
CA ASP A 156 -1.45 3.99 3.97
C ASP A 156 -2.07 5.18 4.70
N ALA A 157 -1.82 6.41 4.22
CA ALA A 157 -2.42 7.63 4.76
C ALA A 157 -3.97 7.65 4.69
N ALA A 158 -4.57 6.88 3.77
CA ALA A 158 -6.02 6.71 3.67
C ALA A 158 -6.57 5.53 4.50
N PHE A 159 -5.73 4.56 4.84
CA PHE A 159 -6.06 3.39 5.67
C PHE A 159 -6.11 3.76 7.14
N GLU A 160 -5.12 4.48 7.66
CA GLU A 160 -5.02 4.85 9.07
C GLU A 160 -6.32 5.42 9.69
N PRO A 161 -6.98 6.45 9.13
CA PRO A 161 -8.23 6.97 9.69
C PRO A 161 -9.39 5.96 9.63
N LEU A 162 -9.39 5.02 8.68
CA LEU A 162 -10.40 3.96 8.59
C LEU A 162 -10.15 2.86 9.62
N HIS A 163 -8.88 2.49 9.82
CA HIS A 163 -8.44 1.53 10.82
C HIS A 163 -8.73 2.01 12.24
N ALA A 164 -8.34 3.25 12.58
CA ALA A 164 -8.64 3.86 13.87
C ALA A 164 -10.15 3.90 14.17
N ARG A 165 -10.99 4.16 13.14
CA ARG A 165 -12.46 4.11 13.26
C ARG A 165 -12.99 2.69 13.48
N CYS A 166 -12.46 1.70 12.76
CA CYS A 166 -12.76 0.28 12.95
C CYS A 166 -12.44 -0.16 14.40
N GLN A 167 -11.26 0.16 14.92
CA GLN A 167 -10.86 -0.17 16.29
C GLN A 167 -11.76 0.51 17.34
N THR A 168 -12.03 1.81 17.18
CA THR A 168 -12.89 2.61 18.08
C THR A 168 -14.32 2.05 18.17
N LEU A 169 -14.87 1.57 17.07
CA LEU A 169 -16.22 0.98 17.03
C LEU A 169 -16.23 -0.49 17.47
N SER A 170 -15.15 -1.24 17.26
CA SER A 170 -15.04 -2.65 17.69
C SER A 170 -15.18 -2.81 19.20
N ALA A 171 -14.74 -1.83 20.00
CA ALA A 171 -15.00 -1.78 21.44
C ALA A 171 -16.50 -1.73 21.82
N GLN A 172 -17.38 -1.34 20.89
CA GLN A 172 -18.81 -1.08 21.11
C GLN A 172 -19.72 -2.25 20.65
N ASN A 173 -19.16 -3.27 19.99
CA ASN A 173 -19.87 -4.49 19.54
C ASN A 173 -21.12 -4.22 18.66
N SER A 174 -21.10 -3.18 17.82
CA SER A 174 -22.23 -2.79 16.95
C SER A 174 -22.11 -3.30 15.50
N ALA A 175 -23.19 -3.19 14.73
CA ALA A 175 -23.15 -3.44 13.28
C ALA A 175 -22.25 -2.42 12.55
N ASP A 176 -22.15 -1.20 13.09
CA ASP A 176 -21.30 -0.12 12.56
C ASP A 176 -19.81 -0.45 12.66
N ALA A 177 -19.41 -1.22 13.68
CA ALA A 177 -18.05 -1.75 13.80
C ALA A 177 -17.69 -2.64 12.61
N VAL A 178 -18.58 -3.58 12.24
CA VAL A 178 -18.36 -4.44 11.07
C VAL A 178 -18.26 -3.60 9.79
N ALA A 179 -19.15 -2.61 9.61
CA ALA A 179 -19.11 -1.73 8.44
C ALA A 179 -17.80 -0.92 8.35
N ALA A 180 -17.33 -0.35 9.45
CA ALA A 180 -16.06 0.39 9.49
C ALA A 180 -14.85 -0.52 9.23
N CYS A 181 -14.82 -1.73 9.76
CA CYS A 181 -13.74 -2.69 9.50
C CYS A 181 -13.78 -3.26 8.07
N GLN A 182 -14.96 -3.37 7.44
CA GLN A 182 -15.10 -3.66 6.01
C GLN A 182 -14.52 -2.53 5.15
N GLU A 183 -14.74 -1.27 5.53
CA GLU A 183 -14.18 -0.10 4.84
C GLU A 183 -12.65 -0.06 4.95
N ALA A 184 -12.10 -0.33 6.15
CA ALA A 184 -10.66 -0.43 6.37
C ALA A 184 -10.02 -1.58 5.56
N LEU A 185 -10.62 -2.79 5.56
CA LEU A 185 -10.15 -3.92 4.76
C LEU A 185 -10.27 -3.65 3.24
N ALA A 186 -11.31 -2.96 2.80
CA ALA A 186 -11.46 -2.54 1.41
C ALA A 186 -10.34 -1.57 0.98
N MET A 187 -9.90 -0.67 1.87
CA MET A 187 -8.71 0.16 1.63
C MET A 187 -7.44 -0.67 1.61
N ALA A 188 -7.23 -1.53 2.61
CA ALA A 188 -6.04 -2.39 2.69
C ALA A 188 -5.88 -3.26 1.43
N ASN A 189 -6.97 -3.81 0.89
CA ASN A 189 -6.92 -4.62 -0.33
C ASN A 189 -6.41 -3.88 -1.59
N ARG A 190 -6.31 -2.55 -1.56
CA ARG A 190 -5.79 -1.73 -2.66
C ARG A 190 -4.27 -1.64 -2.68
N PHE A 191 -3.60 -1.87 -1.55
CA PHE A 191 -2.13 -1.90 -1.47
C PHE A 191 -1.53 -2.85 -2.52
N SER A 192 -0.28 -2.56 -2.89
CA SER A 192 0.50 -3.33 -3.83
C SER A 192 0.86 -4.72 -3.29
N PRO A 193 0.97 -5.77 -4.13
CA PRO A 193 1.37 -7.11 -3.67
C PRO A 193 2.79 -7.19 -3.07
N ARG A 194 3.67 -6.21 -3.32
CA ARG A 194 4.95 -6.08 -2.58
C ARG A 194 4.78 -5.61 -1.14
N PHE A 195 3.69 -4.89 -0.86
CA PHE A 195 3.29 -4.44 0.47
C PHE A 195 2.18 -5.36 1.02
N GLU A 196 2.37 -6.68 0.95
CA GLU A 196 1.67 -7.62 1.87
C GLU A 196 2.23 -7.43 3.30
N THR A 197 1.94 -6.25 3.84
CA THR A 197 2.33 -5.74 5.14
C THR A 197 1.47 -6.32 6.25
N GLY A 198 1.95 -6.21 7.49
CA GLY A 198 1.15 -6.49 8.68
C GLY A 198 -0.22 -5.78 8.65
N VAL A 199 -0.27 -4.55 8.10
CA VAL A 199 -1.47 -3.74 7.88
C VAL A 199 -2.65 -4.55 7.29
N HIS A 200 -2.41 -5.32 6.23
CA HIS A 200 -3.48 -6.14 5.65
C HIS A 200 -3.93 -7.24 6.62
N ALA A 201 -3.00 -7.96 7.24
CA ALA A 201 -3.34 -9.06 8.16
C ALA A 201 -4.08 -8.54 9.41
N THR A 202 -3.71 -7.36 9.91
CA THR A 202 -4.45 -6.65 10.97
C THR A 202 -5.85 -6.29 10.50
N ALA A 203 -6.03 -5.77 9.28
CA ALA A 203 -7.36 -5.44 8.75
C ALA A 203 -8.28 -6.67 8.59
N TYR A 204 -7.73 -7.82 8.17
CA TYR A 204 -8.46 -9.10 8.19
C TYR A 204 -8.82 -9.50 9.64
N ASN A 205 -7.87 -9.44 10.57
CA ASN A 205 -8.06 -9.80 11.97
C ASN A 205 -9.15 -8.95 12.65
N ASP A 206 -9.10 -7.62 12.50
CA ASP A 206 -10.04 -6.69 13.12
C ASP A 206 -11.47 -6.90 12.61
N LEU A 207 -11.66 -7.04 11.30
CA LEU A 207 -12.97 -7.34 10.73
C LEU A 207 -13.48 -8.71 11.21
N VAL A 208 -12.61 -9.71 11.29
CA VAL A 208 -12.95 -11.03 11.83
C VAL A 208 -13.40 -10.94 13.30
N LEU A 209 -12.69 -10.17 14.14
CA LEU A 209 -13.08 -9.91 15.54
C LEU A 209 -14.41 -9.16 15.63
N ALA A 210 -14.63 -8.14 14.81
CA ALA A 210 -15.90 -7.41 14.73
C ALA A 210 -17.06 -8.34 14.30
N LEU A 211 -16.83 -9.27 13.38
CA LEU A 211 -17.82 -10.28 12.97
C LEU A 211 -18.11 -11.29 14.11
N ILE A 212 -17.12 -11.70 14.89
CA ILE A 212 -17.35 -12.52 16.11
C ILE A 212 -18.22 -11.76 17.11
N ALA A 213 -17.87 -10.50 17.41
CA ALA A 213 -18.61 -9.64 18.33
C ALA A 213 -20.07 -9.47 17.90
N ALA A 214 -20.30 -9.23 16.60
CA ALA A 214 -21.62 -9.18 15.97
C ALA A 214 -22.32 -10.54 15.84
N LYS A 215 -21.72 -11.64 16.35
CA LYS A 215 -22.21 -13.04 16.27
C LYS A 215 -22.34 -13.61 14.85
N ARG A 216 -21.73 -12.96 13.85
CA ARG A 216 -21.71 -13.33 12.42
C ARG A 216 -20.64 -14.40 12.13
N LYS A 217 -20.67 -15.50 12.91
CA LYS A 217 -19.66 -16.58 12.85
C LYS A 217 -19.41 -17.19 11.45
N PRO A 218 -20.42 -17.42 10.59
CA PRO A 218 -20.17 -17.97 9.25
C PRO A 218 -19.29 -17.06 8.40
N GLU A 219 -19.55 -15.75 8.44
CA GLU A 219 -18.79 -14.74 7.70
C GLU A 219 -17.37 -14.59 8.27
N ALA A 220 -17.22 -14.57 9.60
CA ALA A 220 -15.91 -14.61 10.26
C ALA A 220 -15.09 -15.85 9.86
N SER A 221 -15.75 -17.00 9.67
CA SER A 221 -15.09 -18.24 9.26
C SER A 221 -14.67 -18.21 7.80
N GLN A 222 -15.48 -17.66 6.89
CA GLN A 222 -15.10 -17.48 5.50
C GLN A 222 -13.90 -16.54 5.38
N LEU A 223 -13.95 -15.41 6.10
CA LEU A 223 -12.91 -14.39 6.07
C LEU A 223 -11.58 -14.88 6.70
N GLY A 224 -11.64 -15.75 7.72
CA GLY A 224 -10.46 -16.40 8.30
C GLY A 224 -9.79 -17.41 7.36
N GLU A 225 -10.55 -18.13 6.53
CA GLU A 225 -9.96 -18.97 5.47
C GLU A 225 -9.37 -18.11 4.33
N GLU A 226 -10.05 -17.01 3.95
CA GLU A 226 -9.55 -16.05 2.95
C GLU A 226 -8.23 -15.41 3.37
N ALA A 227 -8.13 -14.98 4.64
CA ALA A 227 -6.90 -14.41 5.19
C ALA A 227 -5.72 -15.36 5.03
N VAL A 228 -5.86 -16.62 5.46
CA VAL A 228 -4.79 -17.61 5.28
C VAL A 228 -4.50 -17.83 3.81
N SER A 229 -5.51 -18.02 2.95
CA SER A 229 -5.25 -18.25 1.52
C SER A 229 -4.47 -17.10 0.88
N ARG A 230 -4.74 -15.85 1.29
CA ARG A 230 -4.00 -14.67 0.82
C ARG A 230 -2.53 -14.66 1.25
N PHE A 231 -2.22 -14.82 2.54
CA PHE A 231 -0.86 -14.66 3.06
C PHE A 231 -0.01 -15.93 3.07
N VAL A 232 -0.60 -17.09 2.76
CA VAL A 232 0.04 -18.41 2.86
C VAL A 232 0.02 -19.11 1.50
N ASP A 233 -1.17 -19.40 0.96
CA ASP A 233 -1.29 -20.21 -0.25
C ASP A 233 -0.77 -19.49 -1.52
N LEU A 234 -0.85 -18.15 -1.57
CA LEU A 234 -0.42 -17.34 -2.70
C LEU A 234 1.08 -16.96 -2.70
N ASN A 235 1.77 -17.05 -1.55
CA ASN A 235 3.15 -16.57 -1.38
C ASN A 235 4.04 -17.55 -0.57
N PRO A 236 4.20 -18.81 -1.01
CA PRO A 236 4.86 -19.86 -0.23
C PRO A 236 6.32 -19.55 0.14
N ASP A 237 7.07 -18.88 -0.73
CA ASP A 237 8.49 -18.56 -0.50
C ASP A 237 8.72 -17.53 0.63
N VAL A 238 7.69 -16.76 1.00
CA VAL A 238 7.75 -15.68 2.00
C VAL A 238 7.28 -16.16 3.39
N MET A 239 6.63 -17.33 3.46
CA MET A 239 5.91 -17.80 4.64
C MET A 239 6.75 -17.94 5.91
N HIS A 240 7.98 -18.46 5.81
CA HIS A 240 8.76 -18.87 6.98
C HIS A 240 9.14 -17.73 7.94
N HIS A 241 9.08 -16.49 7.44
CA HIS A 241 9.44 -15.27 8.19
C HIS A 241 8.42 -14.13 8.00
N SER A 242 7.13 -14.45 7.81
CA SER A 242 6.07 -13.44 7.62
C SER A 242 5.22 -13.23 8.88
N PRO A 243 5.29 -12.06 9.55
CA PRO A 243 4.39 -11.74 10.67
C PRO A 243 2.91 -11.73 10.24
N ALA A 244 2.64 -11.33 8.99
CA ALA A 244 1.29 -11.33 8.42
C ALA A 244 0.71 -12.75 8.31
N ALA A 245 1.52 -13.73 7.90
CA ALA A 245 1.12 -15.13 7.86
C ALA A 245 0.84 -15.69 9.27
N ALA A 246 1.67 -15.35 10.26
CA ALA A 246 1.43 -15.73 11.66
C ALA A 246 0.10 -15.17 12.18
N THR A 247 -0.18 -13.88 11.95
CA THR A 247 -1.47 -13.25 12.30
C THR A 247 -2.64 -13.95 11.61
N ALA A 248 -2.54 -14.25 10.30
CA ALA A 248 -3.60 -14.93 9.57
C ALA A 248 -3.93 -16.33 10.14
N PHE A 249 -2.91 -17.09 10.54
CA PHE A 249 -3.09 -18.36 11.25
C PHE A 249 -3.75 -18.15 12.62
N ILE A 250 -3.33 -17.16 13.43
CA ILE A 250 -3.95 -16.84 14.74
C ILE A 250 -5.43 -16.52 14.55
N THR A 251 -5.75 -15.59 13.65
CA THR A 251 -7.13 -15.20 13.32
C THR A 251 -7.95 -16.45 12.97
N ARG A 252 -7.48 -17.30 12.06
CA ARG A 252 -8.21 -18.51 11.68
C ARG A 252 -8.35 -19.51 12.84
N ALA A 253 -7.33 -19.62 13.71
CA ALA A 253 -7.36 -20.49 14.88
C ALA A 253 -8.47 -20.07 15.87
N GLU A 254 -8.59 -18.78 16.15
CA GLU A 254 -9.64 -18.25 17.02
C GLU A 254 -11.03 -18.64 16.50
N ILE A 255 -11.30 -18.49 15.21
CA ILE A 255 -12.65 -18.72 14.67
C ILE A 255 -12.95 -20.22 14.62
N ARG A 256 -11.96 -21.04 14.23
CA ARG A 256 -12.07 -22.50 14.30
C ARG A 256 -12.30 -22.99 15.72
N SER A 257 -11.77 -22.31 16.75
CA SER A 257 -12.10 -22.61 18.15
C SER A 257 -13.57 -22.31 18.47
N LEU A 258 -14.12 -21.20 17.94
CA LEU A 258 -15.49 -20.76 18.16
C LEU A 258 -16.53 -21.49 17.29
N THR A 259 -16.11 -22.22 16.25
CA THR A 259 -16.95 -23.04 15.35
C THR A 259 -16.78 -24.55 15.56
N ASN A 260 -16.17 -24.96 16.68
CA ASN A 260 -15.95 -26.36 17.08
C ASN A 260 -14.97 -27.16 16.18
N ASN A 261 -14.20 -26.49 15.32
CA ASN A 261 -13.08 -27.10 14.59
C ASN A 261 -11.79 -27.05 15.43
N LEU A 262 -11.83 -27.64 16.63
CA LEU A 262 -10.73 -27.56 17.60
C LEU A 262 -9.41 -28.15 17.07
N ARG A 263 -9.47 -29.19 16.24
CA ARG A 263 -8.28 -29.79 15.59
C ARG A 263 -7.68 -28.88 14.52
N GLY A 264 -8.50 -28.11 13.80
CA GLY A 264 -8.03 -27.08 12.88
C GLY A 264 -7.38 -25.91 13.63
N ALA A 265 -8.02 -25.45 14.72
CA ALA A 265 -7.49 -24.38 15.56
C ALA A 265 -6.12 -24.74 16.18
N GLU A 266 -5.95 -25.96 16.70
CA GLU A 266 -4.67 -26.42 17.25
C GLU A 266 -3.54 -26.43 16.20
N LYS A 267 -3.85 -26.83 14.96
CA LYS A 267 -2.90 -26.80 13.83
C LYS A 267 -2.51 -25.38 13.43
N ASP A 268 -3.48 -24.47 13.36
CA ASP A 268 -3.21 -23.08 13.00
C ASP A 268 -2.36 -22.39 14.10
N CYS A 269 -2.65 -22.62 15.38
CA CYS A 269 -1.78 -22.14 16.47
C CYS A 269 -0.36 -22.71 16.38
N LEU A 270 -0.20 -23.99 16.02
CA LEU A 270 1.12 -24.60 15.82
C LEU A 270 1.92 -23.88 14.71
N ALA A 271 1.28 -23.63 13.56
CA ALA A 271 1.90 -22.91 12.45
C ALA A 271 2.29 -21.47 12.81
N ALA A 272 1.39 -20.73 13.50
CA ALA A 272 1.69 -19.39 13.99
C ALA A 272 2.87 -19.37 14.98
N GLU A 273 2.90 -20.29 15.96
CA GLU A 273 4.02 -20.36 16.91
C GLU A 273 5.36 -20.73 16.24
N GLU A 274 5.35 -21.52 15.17
CA GLU A 274 6.55 -21.86 14.40
C GLU A 274 7.12 -20.62 13.70
N ILE A 275 6.27 -19.86 12.99
CA ILE A 275 6.66 -18.62 12.31
C ILE A 275 7.17 -17.58 13.33
N ILE A 276 6.47 -17.37 14.45
CA ILE A 276 6.88 -16.36 15.45
C ILE A 276 8.19 -16.75 16.14
N ARG A 277 8.44 -18.05 16.38
CA ARG A 277 9.77 -18.50 16.88
C ARG A 277 10.87 -18.28 15.85
N SER A 278 10.58 -18.44 14.55
CA SER A 278 11.54 -18.16 13.49
C SER A 278 11.84 -16.65 13.36
N LEU A 279 10.82 -15.80 13.50
CA LEU A 279 10.98 -14.34 13.58
C LEU A 279 11.89 -13.95 14.75
N LEU A 280 11.64 -14.48 15.95
CA LEU A 280 12.45 -14.22 17.16
C LEU A 280 13.91 -14.68 17.07
N GLN A 281 14.25 -15.61 16.17
CA GLN A 281 15.63 -16.05 15.96
C GLN A 281 16.42 -15.12 15.03
N ASN A 282 15.73 -14.37 14.18
CA ASN A 282 16.32 -13.53 13.14
C ASN A 282 16.16 -12.03 13.40
N GLU A 283 15.33 -11.65 14.37
CA GLU A 283 15.09 -10.25 14.74
C GLU A 283 16.17 -9.74 15.70
N ALA A 284 16.84 -8.64 15.31
CA ALA A 284 17.86 -7.97 16.12
C ALA A 284 17.29 -6.76 16.88
N GLU A 285 16.13 -6.25 16.46
CA GLU A 285 15.50 -5.09 17.07
C GLU A 285 14.74 -5.48 18.36
N VAL A 286 15.04 -4.77 19.46
CA VAL A 286 14.59 -5.13 20.81
C VAL A 286 13.06 -5.03 20.94
N ASP A 287 12.46 -4.00 20.33
CA ASP A 287 11.02 -3.71 20.46
C ASP A 287 10.18 -4.65 19.59
N LYS A 288 10.59 -4.92 18.34
CA LYS A 288 9.99 -6.00 17.51
C LYS A 288 10.11 -7.36 18.19
N SER A 289 11.26 -7.66 18.80
CA SER A 289 11.44 -8.88 19.61
C SER A 289 10.50 -8.93 20.82
N ALA A 290 10.16 -7.79 21.43
CA ALA A 290 9.17 -7.75 22.52
C ALA A 290 7.75 -8.03 22.02
N ASN A 291 7.37 -7.45 20.88
CA ASN A 291 6.08 -7.69 20.22
C ASN A 291 5.92 -9.16 19.82
N TYR A 292 6.93 -9.77 19.19
CA TYR A 292 6.90 -11.20 18.84
C TYR A 292 6.87 -12.11 20.09
N ARG A 293 7.56 -11.77 21.19
CA ARG A 293 7.44 -12.50 22.47
C ARG A 293 6.00 -12.45 23.01
N GLN A 294 5.37 -11.28 22.99
CA GLN A 294 3.97 -11.13 23.39
C GLN A 294 3.03 -11.96 22.50
N GLN A 295 3.15 -11.84 21.18
CA GLN A 295 2.32 -12.58 20.23
C GLN A 295 2.49 -14.10 20.37
N LEU A 296 3.72 -14.58 20.60
CA LEU A 296 4.01 -15.99 20.86
C LEU A 296 3.33 -16.48 22.15
N ARG A 297 3.43 -15.70 23.23
CA ARG A 297 2.78 -16.00 24.51
C ARG A 297 1.27 -16.08 24.38
N GLU A 298 0.65 -15.11 23.70
CA GLU A 298 -0.79 -15.07 23.45
C GLU A 298 -1.25 -16.27 22.60
N THR A 299 -0.53 -16.60 21.53
CA THR A 299 -0.80 -17.78 20.68
C THR A 299 -0.72 -19.09 21.48
N MET A 300 0.28 -19.22 22.37
CA MET A 300 0.42 -20.38 23.26
C MET A 300 -0.73 -20.49 24.27
N LEU A 301 -1.25 -19.37 24.76
CA LEU A 301 -2.42 -19.34 25.65
C LEU A 301 -3.72 -19.70 24.90
N LEU A 302 -3.89 -19.23 23.66
CA LEU A 302 -4.98 -19.63 22.77
C LEU A 302 -4.94 -21.14 22.50
N ARG A 303 -3.78 -21.70 22.14
CA ARG A 303 -3.64 -23.15 21.96
C ARG A 303 -3.92 -23.91 23.26
N ALA A 304 -3.49 -23.40 24.42
CA ALA A 304 -3.82 -24.05 25.70
C ALA A 304 -5.33 -24.07 25.99
N ALA A 305 -6.08 -23.03 25.61
CA ALA A 305 -7.54 -23.04 25.67
C ALA A 305 -8.16 -24.08 24.72
N VAL A 306 -7.69 -24.13 23.47
CA VAL A 306 -8.11 -25.15 22.49
C VAL A 306 -7.82 -26.58 22.98
N LEU A 307 -6.69 -26.80 23.66
CA LEU A 307 -6.33 -28.09 24.24
C LEU A 307 -7.26 -28.51 25.39
N ASP A 308 -7.73 -27.58 26.23
CA ASP A 308 -8.69 -27.89 27.29
C ASP A 308 -10.08 -28.26 26.75
N GLU A 309 -10.56 -27.56 25.72
CA GLU A 309 -11.81 -27.91 25.03
C GLU A 309 -11.70 -29.27 24.30
N GLN A 310 -10.49 -29.73 23.97
CA GLN A 310 -10.19 -31.09 23.50
C GLN A 310 -9.95 -32.12 24.64
N HIS A 311 -10.16 -31.74 25.90
CA HIS A 311 -9.87 -32.55 27.09
C HIS A 311 -8.38 -32.95 27.27
N LYS A 312 -7.45 -32.28 26.58
CA LYS A 312 -5.98 -32.49 26.67
C LYS A 312 -5.36 -31.67 27.83
N THR A 313 -6.02 -31.61 28.98
CA THR A 313 -5.70 -30.67 30.08
C THR A 313 -4.26 -30.73 30.59
N SER A 314 -3.63 -31.91 30.62
CA SER A 314 -2.22 -32.03 31.00
C SER A 314 -1.27 -31.30 30.03
N GLN A 315 -1.59 -31.31 28.73
CA GLN A 315 -0.84 -30.57 27.70
C GLN A 315 -1.11 -29.07 27.81
N ALA A 316 -2.38 -28.68 28.01
CA ALA A 316 -2.79 -27.30 28.22
C ALA A 316 -2.08 -26.66 29.44
N LYS A 317 -1.99 -27.39 30.56
CA LYS A 317 -1.28 -26.94 31.77
C LYS A 317 0.21 -26.70 31.48
N LYS A 318 0.91 -27.69 30.91
CA LYS A 318 2.33 -27.57 30.56
C LYS A 318 2.58 -26.38 29.61
N LEU A 319 1.68 -26.15 28.67
CA LEU A 319 1.80 -25.05 27.71
C LEU A 319 1.62 -23.67 28.38
N ARG A 320 0.68 -23.54 29.31
CA ARG A 320 0.54 -22.30 30.12
C ARG A 320 1.74 -22.06 31.02
N GLU A 321 2.38 -23.10 31.53
CA GLU A 321 3.62 -22.97 32.29
C GLU A 321 4.76 -22.47 31.39
N GLN A 322 4.93 -23.03 30.19
CA GLN A 322 5.91 -22.55 29.21
C GLN A 322 5.67 -21.08 28.80
N ALA A 323 4.41 -20.69 28.58
CA ALA A 323 4.04 -19.34 28.18
C ALA A 323 4.35 -18.25 29.25
N ARG A 324 4.61 -18.62 30.51
CA ARG A 324 5.03 -17.67 31.56
C ARG A 324 6.51 -17.26 31.48
N TYR A 325 7.31 -17.98 30.70
CA TYR A 325 8.75 -17.75 30.55
C TYR A 325 9.10 -17.11 29.20
N ILE A 326 8.13 -16.40 28.58
CA ILE A 326 8.25 -15.67 27.31
C ILE A 326 7.87 -14.18 27.52
#